data_AF-A0A7C7QEA5-F1
#
_entry.id   AF-A0A7C7QEA5-F1
#
_cell.length_a   1.000
_cell.length_b   1.000
_cell.length_c   1.000
_cell.angle_alpha   90.00
_cell.angle_beta   90.00
_cell.angle_gamma   90.00
#
_symmetry.space_group_name_H-M   'P 1'
#
loop_
_entity.id
_entity.type
_entity.pdbx_description
1 polymer ?
#
loop_
_entity_poly.entity_id
_entity_poly.type
_entity_poly.pdbx_seq_one_letter_code
_entity_poly.pdbx_strand_id
1 'polypeptide(L)' 'KLTIAKGMGNYEAITELEGRNLGIKVFFLLKAKCSPVARSLKVERGALVSLLKTL' A
#
# COMPACT_ATOMS: atom_id res chain seq x y z
N LYS A 1 7.01 -15.37 -5.18
CA LYS A 1 7.06 -14.26 -6.16
C LYS A 1 6.75 -12.95 -5.41
N LEU A 2 7.39 -11.84 -5.79
CA LEU A 2 7.25 -10.54 -5.12
C LEU A 2 6.75 -9.52 -6.14
N THR A 3 5.70 -8.78 -5.80
CA THR A 3 5.18 -7.68 -6.61
C THR A 3 5.57 -6.36 -5.97
N ILE A 4 6.09 -5.40 -6.75
CA ILE A 4 6.37 -4.05 -6.28
C ILE A 4 5.29 -3.11 -6.81
N ALA A 5 4.48 -2.57 -5.91
CA ALA A 5 3.37 -1.68 -6.21
C ALA A 5 3.77 -0.22 -5.94
N LYS A 6 3.84 0.60 -7.01
CA LYS A 6 4.27 2.01 -6.91
C LYS A 6 3.08 2.96 -6.83
N GLY A 7 3.11 3.91 -5.90
CA GLY A 7 2.16 5.00 -5.81
C GLY A 7 0.84 4.66 -5.11
N MET A 8 0.02 5.69 -4.86
CA MET A 8 -1.21 5.57 -4.05
C MET A 8 -2.31 4.79 -4.76
N GLY A 9 -2.48 4.96 -6.08
CA GLY A 9 -3.54 4.25 -6.81
C GLY A 9 -3.36 2.72 -6.80
N ASN A 10 -2.12 2.24 -6.92
CA ASN A 10 -1.84 0.81 -6.74
C ASN A 10 -2.07 0.35 -5.31
N TYR A 11 -1.72 1.17 -4.32
CA TYR A 11 -1.99 0.86 -2.92
C TYR A 11 -3.49 0.73 -2.67
N GLU A 12 -4.30 1.69 -3.10
CA GLU A 12 -5.76 1.67 -2.93
C GLU A 12 -6.38 0.45 -3.62
N ALA A 13 -6.15 0.27 -4.93
CA ALA A 13 -6.77 -0.81 -5.69
C ALA A 13 -6.37 -2.22 -5.23
N ILE A 14 -5.12 -2.40 -4.77
CA ILE A 14 -4.64 -3.71 -4.31
C ILE A 14 -5.11 -4.00 -2.88
N THR A 15 -5.13 -2.98 -2.00
CA THR A 15 -5.60 -3.17 -0.62
C THR A 15 -7.10 -3.44 -0.53
N GLU A 16 -7.89 -3.05 -1.53
CA GLU A 16 -9.30 -3.48 -1.68
C GLU A 16 -9.47 -5.01 -1.84
N LEU A 17 -8.41 -5.71 -2.25
CA LEU A 17 -8.41 -7.17 -2.38
C LEU A 17 -8.01 -7.89 -1.08
N GLU A 18 -7.69 -7.15 -0.02
CA GLU A 18 -7.38 -7.73 1.29
C GLU A 18 -8.52 -8.63 1.77
N GLY A 19 -8.16 -9.80 2.32
CA GLY A 19 -9.13 -10.81 2.76
C GLY A 19 -9.56 -11.81 1.68
N ARG A 20 -9.16 -11.62 0.40
CA ARG A 20 -9.37 -12.61 -0.68
C ARG A 20 -8.34 -13.75 -0.69
N ASN A 21 -7.34 -13.69 0.19
CA ASN A 21 -6.31 -14.71 0.42
C ASN A 21 -5.59 -15.14 -0.87
N LEU A 22 -4.98 -14.18 -1.56
CA LEU A 22 -4.34 -14.38 -2.86
C LEU A 22 -2.98 -15.09 -2.76
N GLY A 23 -2.39 -15.16 -1.56
CA GLY A 23 -1.10 -15.80 -1.30
C GLY A 23 0.08 -15.04 -1.91
N ILE A 24 -0.07 -13.74 -2.21
CA ILE A 24 0.96 -12.93 -2.87
C ILE A 24 1.61 -11.94 -1.90
N LYS A 25 2.92 -11.73 -2.07
CA LYS A 25 3.66 -10.68 -1.34
C LYS A 25 3.70 -9.42 -2.18
N VAL A 26 3.19 -8.32 -1.63
CA VAL A 26 3.20 -7.01 -2.28
C VAL A 26 4.03 -6.03 -1.46
N PHE A 27 4.99 -5.39 -2.11
CA PHE A 27 5.79 -4.32 -1.54
C PHE A 27 5.30 -2.98 -2.08
N PHE A 28 4.64 -2.20 -1.23
CA PHE A 28 4.14 -0.87 -1.57
C PHE A 28 5.24 0.16 -1.40
N LEU A 29 5.48 0.95 -2.46
CA LEU A 29 6.43 2.06 -2.46
C LEU A 29 5.72 3.33 -2.93
N LEU A 30 5.47 4.26 -2.01
CA LEU A 30 4.67 5.46 -2.30
C LEU A 30 5.02 6.64 -1.40
N LYS A 31 4.58 7.83 -1.83
CA LYS A 31 4.49 9.01 -0.97
C LYS A 31 3.03 9.21 -0.58
N ALA A 32 2.72 9.34 0.70
CA ALA A 32 1.35 9.53 1.19
C ALA A 32 0.88 10.98 0.97
N LYS A 33 0.50 11.33 -0.26
CA LYS A 33 0.22 12.74 -0.65
C LYS A 33 -1.11 13.27 -0.10
N CYS A 34 -2.06 12.39 0.24
CA CYS A 34 -3.39 12.76 0.72
C CYS A 34 -3.64 12.23 2.14
N SER A 35 -4.46 12.94 2.90
CA SER A 35 -4.80 12.58 4.29
C SER A 35 -5.48 11.21 4.43
N PRO A 36 -6.35 10.75 3.51
CA PRO A 36 -6.93 9.41 3.59
C PRO A 36 -5.89 8.28 3.57
N VAL A 37 -4.97 8.30 2.61
CA VAL A 37 -3.89 7.30 2.50
C VAL A 37 -2.92 7.39 3.68
N ALA A 38 -2.57 8.60 4.11
CA ALA A 38 -1.70 8.79 5.28
C ALA A 38 -2.33 8.19 6.54
N ARG A 39 -3.63 8.40 6.76
CA ARG A 39 -4.38 7.85 7.89
C ARG A 39 -4.48 6.33 7.86
N SER A 40 -4.75 5.73 6.69
CA SER A 40 -4.83 4.26 6.58
C SER A 40 -3.49 3.59 6.87
N LEU A 41 -2.38 4.26 6.52
CA LEU A 41 -1.02 3.83 6.79
C LEU A 41 -0.50 4.23 8.19
N LYS A 42 -1.26 5.01 8.97
CA LYS A 42 -0.86 5.59 10.26
C LYS A 42 0.46 6.38 10.20
N VAL A 43 0.62 7.15 9.13
CA VAL A 43 1.77 8.05 8.91
C VAL A 43 1.31 9.48 8.70
N GLU A 44 2.25 10.43 8.78
CA GLU A 44 1.97 11.81 8.45
C GLU A 44 1.79 12.03 6.93
N ARG A 45 1.00 13.05 6.58
CA ARG A 45 0.83 13.45 5.18
C ARG A 45 2.17 13.90 4.61
N GLY A 46 2.56 13.31 3.49
CA GLY A 46 3.82 13.58 2.81
C GLY A 46 4.92 12.56 3.11
N ALA A 47 4.72 11.64 4.06
CA ALA A 47 5.68 10.59 4.37
C ALA A 47 6.01 9.72 3.15
N LEU A 48 7.28 9.32 3.03
CA LEU A 48 7.72 8.26 2.14
C LEU A 48 7.49 6.93 2.82
N VAL A 49 6.83 6.00 2.14
CA VAL A 49 6.40 4.73 2.70
C VAL A 49 6.97 3.59 1.89
N SER A 50 7.58 2.64 2.60
CA SER A 50 7.96 1.31 2.12
C SER A 50 7.29 0.26 3.02
N LEU A 51 6.33 -0.50 2.48
CA LEU A 51 5.51 -1.44 3.25
C LEU A 51 5.43 -2.79 2.56
N LEU A 52 5.85 -3.86 3.24
CA LEU A 52 5.65 -5.23 2.77
C LEU A 52 4.37 -5.81 3.38
N LYS A 53 3.47 -6.35 2.56
CA LYS A 53 2.23 -7.01 2.98
C LYS A 53 2.03 -8.34 2.24
N THR A 54 1.40 -9.30 2.92
CA THR A 54 0.91 -10.53 2.29
C THR A 54 -0.60 -10.40 2.13
N LEU A 55 -1.10 -10.63 0.92
CA LEU A 55 -2.51 -10.50 0.53
C LEU A 55 -3.08 -11.86 0.13
#